data_AF-A0AAD3DPZ0-F1
#
_entry.id   AF-A0AAD3DPZ0-F1
#
_cell.length_a   1.000
_cell.length_b   1.000
_cell.length_c   1.000
_cell.angle_alpha   90.00
_cell.angle_beta   90.00
_cell.angle_gamma   90.00
#
_symmetry.space_group_name_H-M   'P 1'
#
loop_
_entity.id
_entity.type
_entity.pdbx_description
1 polymer ?
#
loop_
_entity_poly.entity_id
_entity_poly.type
_entity_poly.pdbx_seq_one_letter_code
_entity_poly.pdbx_strand_id
1 'polypeptide(L)'
;WVGLRTVADLRRALGVGAPRHTDSLYRDVERAPRRFNPLKVPKALQAALPFKSKPKLEPKGKRKTLEQKRAVVMEKDEKKAATLLQQLNAIRNEKARKRREQSSRRREQYTKKQAAQEEWRAKFNKEERKKRYREEGKAEKRKELGPRGKAAKGA
;
A
#
# COMPACT_ATOMS: atom_id res chain seq x y z
N TRP A 1 15.96 25.61 56.54
CA TRP A 1 14.86 24.86 55.91
C TRP A 1 15.47 23.73 55.10
N VAL A 2 15.06 22.48 55.33
CA VAL A 2 15.55 21.31 54.57
C VAL A 2 14.41 20.85 53.66
N GLY A 3 14.65 20.90 52.35
CA GLY A 3 13.66 20.47 51.36
C GLY A 3 13.51 18.95 51.31
N LEU A 4 12.35 18.48 50.87
CA LEU A 4 12.08 17.05 50.66
C LEU A 4 13.02 16.48 49.58
N ARG A 5 13.62 15.31 49.85
CA ARG A 5 14.50 14.62 48.89
C ARG A 5 13.69 14.06 47.72
N THR A 6 14.25 14.06 46.51
CA THR A 6 13.58 13.48 45.34
C THR A 6 13.61 11.95 45.38
N VAL A 7 12.70 11.31 44.66
CA VAL A 7 12.67 9.84 44.55
C VAL A 7 13.96 9.30 43.92
N ALA A 8 14.59 10.07 43.02
CA ALA A 8 15.88 9.72 42.44
C ALA A 8 17.01 9.75 43.48
N ASP A 9 17.03 10.78 44.34
CA ASP A 9 18.04 10.93 45.41
C ASP A 9 17.90 9.84 46.48
N LEU A 10 16.67 9.50 46.86
CA LEU A 10 16.38 8.41 47.80
C LEU A 10 16.83 7.06 47.23
N ARG A 11 16.53 6.79 45.96
CA ARG A 11 16.97 5.56 45.27
C ARG A 11 18.49 5.45 45.16
N ARG A 12 19.16 6.57 44.85
CA ARG A 12 20.63 6.62 44.79
C ARG A 12 21.26 6.39 46.15
N ALA A 13 20.72 6.98 47.21
CA ALA A 13 21.21 6.80 48.58
C ALA A 13 20.98 5.38 49.13
N LEU A 14 19.87 4.74 48.76
CA LEU A 14 19.51 3.37 49.15
C LEU A 14 20.09 2.29 48.21
N GLY A 15 20.76 2.68 47.11
CA GLY A 15 21.30 1.75 46.12
C GLY A 15 20.25 0.96 45.31
N VAL A 16 19.00 1.44 45.25
CA VAL A 16 17.88 0.74 44.59
C VAL A 16 17.62 1.33 43.21
N GLY A 17 17.59 0.49 42.17
CA GLY A 17 17.24 0.90 40.81
C GLY A 17 15.78 1.33 40.64
N ALA A 18 15.48 2.08 39.59
CA ALA A 18 14.09 2.36 39.23
C ALA A 18 13.38 1.07 38.79
N PRO A 19 12.15 0.79 39.26
CA PRO A 19 11.41 -0.39 38.83
C PRO A 19 11.10 -0.30 37.34
N ARG A 20 11.41 -1.36 36.59
CA ARG A 20 11.11 -1.49 35.16
C ARG A 20 10.46 -2.84 34.92
N HIS A 21 9.26 -2.82 34.33
CA HIS A 21 8.59 -4.05 33.92
C HIS A 21 9.17 -4.50 32.57
N THR A 22 9.56 -5.77 32.49
CA THR A 22 10.12 -6.38 31.27
C THR A 22 9.17 -6.30 30.09
N ASP A 23 7.87 -6.41 30.34
CA ASP A 23 6.83 -6.42 29.29
C ASP A 23 6.37 -5.02 28.87
N SER A 24 6.71 -3.98 29.64
CA SER A 24 6.50 -2.58 29.26
C SER A 24 7.61 -2.03 28.37
N LEU A 25 8.73 -2.74 28.27
CA LEU A 25 9.82 -2.35 27.36
C LEU A 25 9.43 -2.70 25.93
N TYR A 26 9.52 -1.71 25.04
CA TYR A 26 9.36 -1.96 23.61
C TYR A 26 10.33 -3.05 23.14
N ARG A 27 9.83 -3.93 22.30
CA ARG A 27 10.60 -4.99 21.64
C ARG A 27 10.30 -4.98 20.16
N ASP A 28 11.27 -5.41 19.37
CA ASP A 28 11.06 -5.60 17.94
C ASP A 28 10.04 -6.73 17.73
N VAL A 29 8.99 -6.44 16.96
CA VAL A 29 7.92 -7.41 16.66
C VAL A 29 8.13 -7.94 15.25
N GLU A 30 8.73 -9.12 15.13
CA GLU A 30 8.84 -9.83 13.86
C GLU A 30 7.52 -10.47 13.48
N ARG A 31 6.92 -10.03 12.36
CA ARG A 31 5.64 -10.53 11.89
C ARG A 31 5.85 -11.56 10.78
N ALA A 32 5.44 -12.79 11.03
CA ALA A 32 5.38 -13.80 9.98
C ALA A 32 4.43 -13.37 8.85
N PRO A 33 4.74 -13.69 7.58
CA PRO A 33 3.86 -13.37 6.46
C PRO A 33 2.52 -14.10 6.60
N ARG A 34 1.43 -13.34 6.66
CA ARG A 34 0.07 -13.91 6.77
C ARG A 34 -0.33 -14.53 5.43
N ARG A 35 -0.56 -15.84 5.40
CA ARG A 35 -1.09 -16.56 4.24
C ARG A 35 -2.53 -16.97 4.55
N PHE A 36 -3.47 -16.49 3.76
CA PHE A 36 -4.88 -16.86 3.91
C PHE A 36 -5.17 -18.19 3.22
N ASN A 37 -6.17 -18.90 3.73
CA ASN A 37 -6.65 -20.12 3.10
C ASN A 37 -7.26 -19.80 1.73
N PRO A 38 -7.13 -20.71 0.74
CA PRO A 38 -7.78 -20.54 -0.55
C PRO A 38 -9.30 -20.57 -0.40
N LEU A 39 -10.00 -19.94 -1.34
CA LEU A 39 -11.46 -19.92 -1.38
C LEU A 39 -12.02 -21.33 -1.60
N LYS A 40 -12.84 -21.82 -0.66
CA LYS A 40 -13.53 -23.12 -0.75
C LYS A 40 -15.02 -22.90 -0.97
N VAL A 41 -15.48 -23.15 -2.19
CA VAL A 41 -16.90 -23.05 -2.54
C VAL A 41 -17.65 -24.29 -2.04
N PRO A 42 -18.80 -24.14 -1.34
CA PRO A 42 -19.62 -25.28 -0.93
C PRO A 42 -20.08 -26.11 -2.12
N LYS A 43 -20.14 -27.44 -1.96
CA LYS A 43 -20.52 -28.37 -3.04
C LYS A 43 -21.93 -28.11 -3.58
N ALA A 44 -22.87 -27.79 -2.70
CA ALA A 44 -24.25 -27.48 -3.09
C ALA A 44 -24.30 -26.25 -4.01
N LEU A 45 -23.56 -25.18 -3.65
CA LEU A 45 -23.45 -23.97 -4.46
C LEU A 45 -22.78 -24.30 -5.81
N GLN A 46 -21.66 -25.02 -5.80
CA GLN A 46 -20.96 -25.42 -7.02
C GLN A 46 -21.83 -26.21 -8.00
N ALA A 47 -22.77 -27.02 -7.50
CA ALA A 47 -23.71 -27.77 -8.33
C ALA A 47 -24.78 -26.87 -8.97
N ALA A 48 -25.26 -25.86 -8.24
CA ALA A 48 -26.27 -24.90 -8.70
C ALA A 48 -25.70 -23.81 -9.65
N LEU A 49 -24.38 -23.67 -9.76
CA LEU A 49 -23.77 -22.66 -10.63
C LEU A 49 -24.03 -22.95 -12.12
N PRO A 50 -24.34 -21.91 -12.93
CA PRO A 50 -24.40 -22.02 -14.38
C PRO A 50 -23.10 -22.54 -14.99
N PHE A 51 -23.20 -23.30 -16.09
CA PHE A 51 -22.08 -23.98 -16.75
C PHE A 51 -20.86 -23.09 -16.97
N LYS A 52 -21.07 -21.85 -17.44
CA LYS A 52 -19.99 -20.88 -17.71
C LYS A 52 -19.19 -20.50 -16.46
N SER A 53 -19.85 -20.41 -15.32
CA SER A 53 -19.28 -19.97 -14.03
C SER A 53 -18.78 -21.12 -13.14
N LYS A 54 -19.13 -22.36 -13.49
CA LYS A 54 -18.80 -23.54 -12.68
C LYS A 54 -17.28 -23.78 -12.71
N PRO A 55 -16.61 -23.88 -11.54
CA PRO A 55 -15.17 -24.09 -11.50
C PRO A 55 -14.80 -25.50 -11.99
N LYS A 56 -13.82 -25.55 -12.91
CA LYS A 56 -13.29 -26.77 -13.53
C LYS A 56 -12.10 -27.30 -12.71
N LEU A 57 -12.42 -27.89 -11.56
CA LEU A 57 -11.41 -28.48 -10.67
C LEU A 57 -11.27 -29.97 -10.96
N GLU A 58 -10.11 -30.38 -11.47
CA GLU A 58 -9.83 -31.80 -11.67
C GLU A 58 -9.40 -32.48 -10.37
N PRO A 59 -10.01 -33.61 -9.98
CA PRO A 59 -9.56 -34.36 -8.83
C PRO A 59 -8.22 -35.02 -9.11
N LYS A 60 -7.38 -35.16 -8.08
CA LYS A 60 -6.14 -35.93 -8.19
C LYS A 60 -6.45 -37.39 -8.54
N GLY A 61 -5.81 -37.90 -9.59
CA GLY A 61 -5.92 -39.32 -9.97
C GLY A 61 -5.49 -40.25 -8.83
N LYS A 62 -6.31 -41.27 -8.54
CA LYS A 62 -6.05 -42.25 -7.46
C LYS A 62 -5.07 -43.35 -7.88
N ARG A 63 -5.05 -43.70 -9.17
CA ARG A 63 -4.23 -44.80 -9.73
C ARG A 63 -3.16 -44.21 -10.64
N LYS A 64 -1.98 -44.85 -10.66
CA LYS A 64 -0.90 -44.47 -11.58
C LYS A 64 -1.28 -44.83 -13.02
N THR A 65 -1.09 -43.89 -13.94
CA THR A 65 -1.28 -44.13 -15.38
C THR A 65 -0.16 -45.04 -15.92
N LEU A 66 -0.38 -45.63 -17.10
CA LEU A 66 0.64 -46.48 -17.73
C LEU A 66 1.93 -45.71 -18.00
N GLU A 67 1.81 -44.45 -18.44
CA GLU A 67 2.93 -43.52 -18.65
C GLU A 67 3.75 -43.29 -17.38
N GLN A 68 3.08 -43.07 -16.24
CA GLN A 68 3.76 -42.89 -14.95
C GLN A 68 4.50 -44.15 -14.49
N LYS A 69 3.99 -45.34 -14.83
CA LYS A 69 4.66 -46.62 -14.51
C LYS A 69 5.87 -46.88 -15.40
N ARG A 70 5.81 -46.45 -16.66
CA ARG A 70 6.87 -46.63 -17.67
C ARG A 70 7.90 -45.49 -17.68
N ALA A 71 7.73 -44.48 -16.83
CA ALA A 71 8.65 -43.35 -16.75
C ALA A 71 10.04 -43.82 -16.28
N VAL A 72 11.07 -43.43 -17.03
CA VAL A 72 12.48 -43.72 -16.71
C VAL A 72 12.94 -42.84 -15.54
N VAL A 73 13.70 -43.43 -14.62
CA VAL A 73 14.27 -42.69 -13.48
C VAL A 73 15.48 -41.90 -13.96
N MET A 74 15.51 -40.60 -13.65
CA MET A 74 16.65 -39.73 -13.99
C MET A 74 17.94 -40.18 -13.30
N GLU A 75 19.04 -40.07 -14.04
CA GLU A 75 20.39 -40.32 -13.54
C GLU A 75 20.87 -39.23 -12.58
N LYS A 76 21.97 -39.48 -11.86
CA LYS A 76 22.45 -38.56 -10.81
C LYS A 76 22.76 -37.16 -11.35
N ASP A 77 23.39 -37.05 -12.52
CA ASP A 77 23.78 -35.76 -13.08
C ASP A 77 22.60 -35.00 -13.69
N GLU A 78 21.64 -35.71 -14.28
CA GLU A 78 20.36 -35.14 -14.72
C GLU A 78 19.57 -34.57 -13.55
N LYS A 79 19.54 -35.28 -12.41
CA LYS A 79 18.92 -34.77 -11.18
C LYS A 79 19.59 -33.48 -10.71
N LYS A 80 20.94 -33.43 -10.71
CA LYS A 80 21.68 -32.20 -10.37
C LYS A 80 21.31 -31.05 -11.32
N ALA A 81 21.31 -31.29 -12.62
CA ALA A 81 20.94 -30.29 -13.62
C ALA A 81 19.49 -29.79 -13.44
N ALA A 82 18.54 -30.71 -13.22
CA ALA A 82 17.13 -30.37 -12.98
C ALA A 82 16.96 -29.53 -11.71
N THR A 83 17.62 -29.90 -10.61
CA THR A 83 17.57 -29.14 -9.36
C THR A 83 18.18 -27.74 -9.52
N LEU A 84 19.30 -27.62 -10.24
CA LEU A 84 19.94 -26.34 -10.54
C LEU A 84 18.98 -25.42 -11.33
N LEU A 85 18.33 -25.95 -12.37
CA LEU A 85 17.36 -25.20 -13.15
C LEU A 85 16.16 -24.76 -12.31
N GLN A 86 15.66 -25.62 -11.41
CA GLN A 86 14.58 -25.26 -10.49
C GLN A 86 14.97 -24.12 -9.55
N GLN A 87 16.18 -24.17 -8.98
CA GLN A 87 16.71 -23.12 -8.11
C GLN A 87 16.89 -21.80 -8.86
N LEU A 88 17.46 -21.84 -10.07
CA LEU A 88 17.64 -20.66 -10.93
C LEU A 88 16.29 -20.00 -11.24
N ASN A 89 15.28 -20.80 -11.59
CA ASN A 89 13.93 -20.32 -11.87
C ASN A 89 13.29 -19.70 -10.63
N ALA A 90 13.45 -20.30 -9.45
CA ALA A 90 12.96 -19.73 -8.19
C ALA A 90 13.59 -18.37 -7.89
N ILE A 91 14.91 -18.25 -8.03
CA ILE A 91 15.65 -16.98 -7.85
C ILE A 91 15.17 -15.92 -8.84
N ARG A 92 15.02 -16.30 -10.12
CA ARG A 92 14.53 -15.39 -11.18
C ARG A 92 13.13 -14.87 -10.85
N ASN A 93 12.23 -15.76 -10.46
CA ASN A 93 10.85 -15.40 -10.13
C ASN A 93 10.78 -14.48 -8.90
N GLU A 94 11.58 -14.73 -7.88
CA GLU A 94 11.65 -13.89 -6.69
C GLU A 94 12.23 -12.49 -7.01
N LYS A 95 13.31 -12.42 -7.80
CA LYS A 95 13.87 -11.14 -8.28
C LYS A 95 12.85 -10.34 -9.10
N ALA A 96 12.12 -11.01 -9.99
CA ALA A 96 11.07 -10.38 -10.78
C ALA A 96 9.92 -9.87 -9.89
N ARG A 97 9.50 -10.64 -8.88
CA ARG A 97 8.48 -10.23 -7.90
C ARG A 97 8.92 -8.98 -7.13
N LYS A 98 10.12 -8.99 -6.54
CA LYS A 98 10.69 -7.84 -5.81
C LYS A 98 10.77 -6.58 -6.69
N ARG A 99 11.21 -6.73 -7.95
CA ARG A 99 11.25 -5.61 -8.92
C ARG A 99 9.87 -5.03 -9.21
N ARG A 100 8.87 -5.89 -9.42
CA ARG A 100 7.47 -5.46 -9.65
C ARG A 100 6.90 -4.73 -8.44
N GLU A 101 7.10 -5.26 -7.23
CA GLU A 101 6.69 -4.62 -5.97
C GLU A 101 7.32 -3.23 -5.81
N GLN A 102 8.64 -3.10 -5.99
CA GLN A 102 9.32 -1.81 -5.94
C GLN A 102 8.81 -0.82 -7.01
N SER A 103 8.55 -1.31 -8.22
CA SER A 103 7.96 -0.49 -9.29
C SER A 103 6.56 0.00 -8.93
N SER A 104 5.70 -0.87 -8.39
CA SER A 104 4.36 -0.49 -7.93
C SER A 104 4.39 0.56 -6.84
N ARG A 105 5.26 0.41 -5.83
CA ARG A 105 5.45 1.40 -4.76
C ARG A 105 5.88 2.77 -5.31
N ARG A 106 6.84 2.80 -6.24
CA ARG A 106 7.27 4.04 -6.90
C ARG A 106 6.15 4.68 -7.70
N ARG A 107 5.37 3.89 -8.44
CA ARG A 107 4.22 4.37 -9.21
C ARG A 107 3.12 4.93 -8.30
N GLU A 108 2.83 4.28 -7.17
CA GLU A 108 1.88 4.77 -6.16
C GLU A 108 2.33 6.10 -5.54
N GLN A 109 3.61 6.25 -5.22
CA GLN A 109 4.14 7.52 -4.72
C GLN A 109 4.04 8.63 -5.77
N TYR A 110 4.38 8.31 -7.02
CA TYR A 110 4.32 9.27 -8.12
C TYR A 110 2.88 9.70 -8.44
N THR A 111 1.94 8.74 -8.48
CA THR A 111 0.51 9.02 -8.70
C THR A 111 -0.07 9.89 -7.58
N LYS A 112 0.28 9.63 -6.31
CA LYS A 112 -0.11 10.50 -5.19
C LYS A 112 0.43 11.93 -5.33
N LYS A 113 1.70 12.08 -5.72
CA LYS A 113 2.32 13.40 -5.95
C LYS A 113 1.64 14.15 -7.09
N GLN A 114 1.35 13.46 -8.20
CA GLN A 114 0.64 14.06 -9.33
C GLN A 114 -0.77 14.47 -8.96
N ALA A 115 -1.53 13.62 -8.25
CA ALA A 115 -2.88 13.96 -7.79
C ALA A 115 -2.87 15.23 -6.92
N ALA A 116 -1.93 15.34 -5.98
CA ALA A 116 -1.78 16.56 -5.16
C ALA A 116 -1.44 17.81 -5.99
N GLN A 117 -0.58 17.68 -7.01
CA GLN A 117 -0.25 18.78 -7.91
C GLN A 117 -1.44 19.18 -8.79
N GLU A 118 -2.19 18.22 -9.32
CA GLU A 118 -3.39 18.44 -10.12
C GLU A 118 -4.49 19.12 -9.30
N GLU A 119 -4.71 18.68 -8.06
CA GLU A 119 -5.64 19.34 -7.14
C GLU A 119 -5.24 20.80 -6.86
N TRP A 120 -3.95 21.06 -6.62
CA TRP A 120 -3.45 22.41 -6.41
C TRP A 120 -3.64 23.27 -7.66
N ARG A 121 -3.27 22.76 -8.85
CA ARG A 121 -3.46 23.45 -10.14
C ARG A 121 -4.93 23.73 -10.40
N ALA A 122 -5.83 22.78 -10.12
CA ALA A 122 -7.26 22.95 -10.30
C ALA A 122 -7.82 24.04 -9.39
N LYS A 123 -7.41 24.09 -8.11
CA LYS A 123 -7.78 25.16 -7.17
C LYS A 123 -7.26 26.52 -7.64
N PHE A 124 -5.97 26.60 -8.00
CA PHE A 124 -5.35 27.83 -8.50
C PHE A 124 -6.05 28.35 -9.77
N ASN A 125 -6.28 27.48 -10.76
CA ASN A 125 -6.98 27.85 -12.00
C ASN A 125 -8.42 28.32 -11.74
N LYS A 126 -9.12 27.71 -10.77
CA LYS A 126 -10.47 28.13 -10.36
C LYS A 126 -10.45 29.53 -9.75
N GLU A 127 -9.48 29.84 -8.90
CA GLU A 127 -9.32 31.16 -8.30
C GLU A 127 -8.94 32.23 -9.31
N GLU A 128 -7.95 31.95 -10.18
CA GLU A 128 -7.54 32.84 -11.26
C GLU A 128 -8.69 33.13 -12.23
N ARG A 129 -9.46 32.11 -12.63
CA ARG A 129 -10.66 32.30 -13.45
C ARG A 129 -11.68 33.21 -12.76
N LYS A 130 -11.91 33.05 -11.45
CA LYS A 130 -12.80 33.93 -10.68
C LYS A 130 -12.27 35.36 -10.57
N LYS A 131 -10.94 35.58 -10.52
CA LYS A 131 -10.36 36.92 -10.50
C LYS A 131 -10.55 37.60 -11.86
N ARG A 132 -10.22 36.90 -12.95
CA ARG A 132 -10.39 37.38 -14.33
C ARG A 132 -11.81 37.90 -14.59
N TYR A 133 -12.83 37.07 -14.35
CA TYR A 133 -14.22 37.50 -14.55
C TYR A 133 -14.65 38.66 -13.62
N ARG A 134 -14.09 38.77 -12.41
CA ARG A 134 -14.36 39.91 -11.52
C ARG A 134 -13.75 41.20 -12.06
N GLU A 135 -12.55 41.14 -12.63
CA GLU A 135 -11.89 42.29 -13.25
C GLU A 135 -12.59 42.72 -14.54
N GLU A 136 -12.96 41.76 -15.39
CA GLU A 136 -13.75 41.99 -16.61
C GLU A 136 -15.08 42.67 -16.27
N GLY A 137 -15.86 42.13 -15.32
CA GLY A 137 -17.13 42.74 -14.91
C GLY A 137 -16.98 44.13 -14.27
N LYS A 138 -15.89 44.39 -13.52
CA LYS A 138 -15.58 45.74 -13.02
C LYS A 138 -15.20 46.70 -14.16
N ALA A 139 -14.44 46.22 -15.14
CA ALA A 139 -14.04 47.02 -16.31
C ALA A 139 -15.26 47.35 -17.19
N GLU A 140 -16.16 46.39 -17.41
CA GLU A 140 -17.43 46.59 -18.09
C GLU A 140 -18.31 47.61 -17.36
N LYS A 141 -18.52 47.43 -16.04
CA LYS A 141 -19.27 48.41 -15.22
C LYS A 141 -18.64 49.81 -15.26
N ARG A 142 -17.31 49.90 -15.29
CA ARG A 142 -16.59 51.18 -15.42
C ARG A 142 -16.78 51.83 -16.78
N LYS A 143 -16.85 51.03 -17.86
CA LYS A 143 -17.17 51.49 -19.21
C LYS A 143 -18.63 51.97 -19.30
N GLU A 144 -19.56 51.22 -18.69
CA GLU A 144 -20.99 51.54 -18.66
C GLU A 144 -21.30 52.81 -17.85
N LEU A 145 -20.63 53.03 -16.72
CA LEU A 145 -20.84 54.21 -15.87
C LEU A 145 -20.30 55.53 -16.46
N GLY A 146 -19.42 55.50 -17.47
CA GLY A 146 -18.85 56.71 -18.10
C GLY A 146 -18.22 57.72 -17.12
N PRO A 147 -17.73 58.88 -17.58
CA PRO A 147 -17.07 59.86 -16.71
C PRO A 147 -18.01 60.68 -15.81
N ARG A 148 -19.31 60.33 -15.69
CA ARG A 148 -20.32 61.15 -14.99
C ARG A 148 -20.72 60.67 -13.58
N GLY A 149 -20.15 59.58 -13.07
CA GLY A 149 -20.58 58.96 -11.79
C GLY A 149 -19.71 59.23 -10.55
N LYS A 150 -18.73 60.14 -10.58
CA LYS A 150 -17.90 60.48 -9.41
C LYS A 150 -18.34 61.81 -8.76
N ALA A 151 -19.53 61.87 -8.18
CA ALA A 151 -19.91 62.95 -7.27
C ALA A 151 -21.10 62.54 -6.41
N ALA A 152 -20.85 61.82 -5.29
CA ALA A 152 -21.75 61.77 -4.14
C ALA A 152 -21.11 60.95 -3.00
N LYS A 153 -20.26 61.58 -2.20
CA LYS A 153 -20.07 61.26 -0.77
C LYS A 153 -19.38 62.45 -0.11
N GLY A 154 -20.18 63.25 0.59
CA GLY A 154 -19.75 64.48 1.27
C GLY A 154 -20.95 65.33 1.68
N ALA A 155 -21.70 64.85 2.66
CA ALA A 155 -22.53 65.58 3.64
C ALA A 155 -23.05 64.54 4.65
#